data_AF-A0A847M6Y0-F1
#
_entry.id   AF-A0A847M6Y0-F1
#
_cell.length_a   1.000
_cell.length_b   1.000
_cell.length_c   1.000
_cell.angle_alpha   90.00
_cell.angle_beta   90.00
_cell.angle_gamma   90.00
#
_symmetry.space_group_name_H-M   'P 1'
#
loop_
_entity.id
_entity.type
_entity.pdbx_description
1 polymer ?
#
loop_
_entity_poly.entity_id
_entity_poly.type
_entity_poly.pdbx_seq_one_letter_code
_entity_poly.pdbx_strand_id
1 'polypeptide(L)'
;MKLYRIVGWLLAIAMLFAIHPLDQSLQYDRLVLGLRQPTPWFQIVARASGGDTELAVTGVTGVIVGAALGGFREVAASMLWMKTHEYWHKGHGTQAKALWLMRLVTLLDPHWLEPWRITAWHLAYNLYVETDDPALQAKYLQMGVECLKEGISWNPDRYDLYLELGWTLFDKVKDYEEAPKWFRAAMRYPHPEYVDRLVGHAYERMPDIPRALDAYDYCMKRNPLDQTAVGATLTIRERYLPAWDLAEQGSYDEALDAINEYLLAQPTSSLGLHVKAHIAEQAGQLRLAYDTWSLAGNLSALDFLAQRKAVELAQRLGIPVEETPQHIYMQRTGKEMKAGSPDRDRLSR
;
A
#
# COMPACT_ATOMS: atom_id res chain seq x y z
N MET A 1 -23.68 -0.66 -43.62
CA MET A 1 -22.52 0.06 -43.03
C MET A 1 -21.26 -0.38 -43.78
N LYS A 2 -20.44 0.54 -44.33
CA LYS A 2 -19.30 0.15 -45.20
C LYS A 2 -18.19 -0.56 -44.40
N LEU A 3 -17.65 -1.66 -44.93
CA LEU A 3 -16.71 -2.59 -44.26
C LEU A 3 -15.51 -1.90 -43.60
N TYR A 4 -14.96 -0.85 -44.24
CA TYR A 4 -13.84 -0.09 -43.69
C TYR A 4 -14.17 0.65 -42.38
N ARG A 5 -15.45 1.00 -42.13
CA ARG A 5 -15.88 1.60 -40.85
C ARG A 5 -15.87 0.55 -39.75
N ILE A 6 -16.26 -0.69 -40.04
CA ILE A 6 -16.23 -1.81 -39.08
C ILE A 6 -14.79 -2.15 -38.73
N VAL A 7 -13.91 -2.26 -39.73
CA VAL A 7 -12.48 -2.51 -39.52
C VAL A 7 -11.81 -1.37 -38.74
N GLY A 8 -12.17 -0.11 -39.04
CA GLY A 8 -11.67 1.05 -38.29
C GLY A 8 -12.09 1.04 -36.81
N TRP A 9 -13.34 0.68 -36.50
CA TRP A 9 -13.80 0.54 -35.12
C TRP A 9 -13.13 -0.62 -34.39
N LEU A 10 -12.93 -1.76 -35.06
CA LEU A 10 -12.23 -2.91 -34.47
C LEU A 10 -10.76 -2.59 -34.17
N LEU A 11 -10.08 -1.84 -35.04
CA LEU A 11 -8.72 -1.36 -34.80
C LEU A 11 -8.65 -0.35 -33.65
N ALA A 12 -9.59 0.59 -33.57
CA ALA A 12 -9.65 1.53 -32.45
C ALA A 12 -9.91 0.83 -31.11
N ILE A 13 -10.82 -0.15 -31.08
CA ILE A 13 -11.11 -0.98 -29.91
C ILE A 13 -9.87 -1.82 -29.55
N ALA A 14 -9.23 -2.48 -30.52
CA ALA A 14 -7.99 -3.23 -30.31
C ALA A 14 -6.85 -2.35 -29.77
N MET A 15 -6.76 -1.09 -30.24
CA MET A 15 -5.78 -0.12 -29.74
C MET A 15 -6.10 0.33 -28.31
N LEU A 16 -7.37 0.53 -27.97
CA LEU A 16 -7.81 0.81 -26.60
C LEU A 16 -7.51 -0.36 -25.65
N PHE A 17 -7.71 -1.61 -26.10
CA PHE A 17 -7.34 -2.81 -25.34
C PHE A 17 -5.82 -2.99 -25.25
N ALA A 18 -5.06 -2.64 -26.29
CA ALA A 18 -3.59 -2.72 -26.30
C ALA A 18 -2.91 -1.65 -25.41
N ILE A 19 -3.58 -0.52 -25.18
CA ILE A 19 -3.09 0.54 -24.28
C ILE A 19 -3.47 0.26 -22.81
N HIS A 20 -4.44 -0.62 -22.57
CA HIS A 20 -4.91 -0.94 -21.21
C HIS A 20 -3.80 -1.44 -20.26
N PRO A 21 -2.83 -2.30 -20.67
CA PRO A 21 -1.71 -2.70 -19.81
C PRO A 21 -0.74 -1.56 -19.47
N LEU A 22 -0.63 -0.56 -20.35
CA LEU A 22 0.19 0.64 -20.12
C LEU A 22 -0.48 1.58 -19.10
N ASP A 23 -1.78 1.42 -18.87
CA ASP A 23 -2.57 2.29 -18.00
C ASP A 23 -2.14 2.19 -16.52
N GLN A 24 -1.73 1.01 -16.04
CA GLN A 24 -1.45 0.78 -14.61
C GLN A 24 -0.05 1.24 -14.16
N SER A 25 1.01 1.06 -14.96
CA SER A 25 2.32 1.70 -14.66
C SER A 25 2.20 3.22 -14.75
N LEU A 26 1.39 3.69 -15.71
CA LEU A 26 1.02 5.10 -15.82
C LEU A 26 0.08 5.56 -14.69
N GLN A 27 -0.60 4.70 -13.92
CA GLN A 27 -1.47 5.16 -12.83
C GLN A 27 -0.66 5.73 -11.67
N TYR A 28 0.44 5.08 -11.28
CA TYR A 28 1.39 5.62 -10.31
C TYR A 28 1.98 6.93 -10.84
N ASP A 29 2.52 6.93 -12.06
CA ASP A 29 3.13 8.14 -12.64
C ASP A 29 2.10 9.26 -12.83
N ARG A 30 0.86 8.97 -13.22
CA ARG A 30 -0.20 9.97 -13.39
C ARG A 30 -0.71 10.52 -12.06
N LEU A 31 -0.74 9.72 -10.99
CA LEU A 31 -1.08 10.19 -9.64
C LEU A 31 0.06 11.02 -9.05
N VAL A 32 1.30 10.58 -9.21
CA VAL A 32 2.49 11.27 -8.71
C VAL A 32 2.78 12.55 -9.52
N LEU A 33 2.45 12.58 -10.82
CA LEU A 33 2.61 13.75 -11.68
C LEU A 33 1.34 14.63 -11.75
N GLY A 34 0.27 14.30 -11.02
CA GLY A 34 -0.99 15.07 -11.01
C GLY A 34 -1.76 15.09 -12.34
N LEU A 35 -1.49 14.15 -13.25
CA LEU A 35 -2.06 14.09 -14.60
C LEU A 35 -3.51 13.54 -14.65
N ARG A 36 -4.07 13.13 -13.50
CA ARG A 36 -5.46 12.66 -13.39
C ARG A 36 -6.22 13.48 -12.35
N GLN A 37 -6.44 14.76 -12.62
CA GLN A 37 -7.37 15.54 -11.80
C GLN A 37 -8.82 15.14 -12.15
N PRO A 38 -9.64 14.72 -11.18
CA PRO A 38 -11.04 14.49 -11.46
C PRO A 38 -11.73 15.85 -11.63
N THR A 39 -12.58 15.98 -12.64
CA THR A 39 -13.52 17.10 -12.68
C THR A 39 -14.61 16.86 -11.62
N PRO A 40 -14.84 17.78 -10.65
CA PRO A 40 -15.64 17.51 -9.44
C PRO A 40 -17.05 16.99 -9.71
N TRP A 41 -17.67 17.49 -10.77
CA TRP A 41 -19.07 17.24 -11.08
C TRP A 41 -19.33 15.86 -11.70
N PHE A 42 -18.38 15.30 -12.45
CA PHE A 42 -18.58 13.99 -13.09
C PHE A 42 -18.56 12.85 -12.08
N GLN A 43 -17.80 12.96 -10.99
CA GLN A 43 -17.77 11.91 -9.96
C GLN A 43 -19.05 11.88 -9.11
N ILE A 44 -19.63 13.06 -8.81
CA ILE A 44 -20.92 13.17 -8.12
C ILE A 44 -22.03 12.54 -8.95
N VAL A 45 -22.10 12.85 -10.25
CA VAL A 45 -23.09 12.28 -11.16
C VAL A 45 -22.83 10.80 -11.38
N ALA A 46 -21.59 10.36 -11.63
CA ALA A 46 -21.25 8.95 -11.85
C ALA A 46 -21.58 8.07 -10.64
N ARG A 47 -21.33 8.54 -9.41
CA ARG A 47 -21.72 7.82 -8.18
C ARG A 47 -23.24 7.83 -7.95
N ALA A 48 -23.95 8.86 -8.41
CA ALA A 48 -25.41 8.92 -8.35
C ALA A 48 -26.11 8.08 -9.43
N SER A 49 -25.48 7.91 -10.61
CA SER A 49 -26.04 7.19 -11.77
C SER A 49 -25.60 5.72 -11.88
N GLY A 50 -24.55 5.31 -11.16
CA GLY A 50 -23.93 3.98 -11.26
C GLY A 50 -24.65 2.85 -10.54
N GLY A 51 -25.74 3.10 -9.82
CA GLY A 51 -26.52 2.05 -9.15
C GLY A 51 -25.87 1.44 -7.90
N ASP A 52 -24.71 1.95 -7.44
CA ASP A 52 -24.13 1.60 -6.14
C ASP A 52 -24.96 2.24 -5.00
N THR A 53 -26.11 1.64 -4.73
CA THR A 53 -27.07 2.05 -3.71
C THR A 53 -26.66 1.64 -2.29
N GLU A 54 -25.36 1.63 -1.96
CA GLU A 54 -24.97 1.34 -0.57
C GLU A 54 -25.08 2.58 0.33
N LEU A 55 -25.20 3.80 -0.20
CA LEU A 55 -25.22 5.04 0.61
C LEU A 55 -26.03 6.21 0.01
N ALA A 56 -27.21 5.95 -0.55
CA ALA A 56 -28.09 7.01 -1.07
C ALA A 56 -29.19 7.39 -0.05
N VAL A 57 -29.05 8.55 0.61
CA VAL A 57 -30.17 9.23 1.27
C VAL A 57 -30.45 10.53 0.51
N THR A 58 -31.57 10.53 -0.20
CA THR A 58 -32.10 11.55 -1.12
C THR A 58 -32.24 12.97 -0.53
N GLY A 59 -32.20 13.13 0.80
CA GLY A 59 -32.35 14.44 1.46
C GLY A 59 -31.10 15.32 1.45
N VAL A 60 -29.90 14.75 1.34
CA VAL A 60 -28.63 15.50 1.46
C VAL A 60 -28.15 16.03 0.10
N THR A 61 -28.58 15.40 -0.99
CA THR A 61 -28.31 15.85 -2.37
C THR A 61 -28.77 17.30 -2.59
N GLY A 62 -29.91 17.72 -2.03
CA GLY A 62 -30.41 19.08 -2.17
C GLY A 62 -29.56 20.14 -1.47
N VAL A 63 -29.03 19.83 -0.28
CA VAL A 63 -28.15 20.73 0.49
C VAL A 63 -26.77 20.83 -0.18
N ILE A 64 -26.24 19.72 -0.68
CA ILE A 64 -24.96 19.67 -1.42
C ILE A 64 -25.07 20.45 -2.74
N VAL A 65 -26.11 20.20 -3.53
CA VAL A 65 -26.35 20.92 -4.79
C VAL A 65 -26.56 22.42 -4.50
N GLY A 66 -27.32 22.78 -3.47
CA GLY A 66 -27.51 24.19 -3.07
C GLY A 66 -26.23 24.89 -2.59
N ALA A 67 -25.42 24.23 -1.74
CA ALA A 67 -24.18 24.78 -1.21
C ALA A 67 -23.08 24.89 -2.29
N ALA A 68 -23.02 23.91 -3.21
CA ALA A 68 -22.10 23.91 -4.33
C ALA A 68 -22.42 25.02 -5.34
N LEU A 69 -23.70 25.31 -5.59
CA LEU A 69 -24.15 26.36 -6.51
C LEU A 69 -24.03 27.78 -5.92
N GLY A 70 -23.95 27.93 -4.59
CA GLY A 70 -23.93 29.24 -3.91
C GLY A 70 -22.57 29.72 -3.41
N GLY A 71 -21.48 28.96 -3.59
CA GLY A 71 -20.15 29.33 -3.09
C GLY A 71 -19.90 29.03 -1.60
N PHE A 72 -20.80 28.33 -0.92
CA PHE A 72 -20.71 27.98 0.51
C PHE A 72 -20.21 26.55 0.77
N ARG A 73 -19.62 25.90 -0.23
CA ARG A 73 -19.19 24.49 -0.17
C ARG A 73 -18.24 24.18 1.00
N GLU A 74 -17.29 25.07 1.30
CA GLU A 74 -16.32 24.89 2.39
C GLU A 74 -16.95 25.02 3.78
N VAL A 75 -17.95 25.91 3.94
CA VAL A 75 -18.74 26.02 5.17
C VAL A 75 -19.60 24.77 5.37
N ALA A 76 -20.25 24.30 4.30
CA ALA A 76 -21.02 23.06 4.33
C ALA A 76 -20.12 21.85 4.66
N ALA A 77 -18.93 21.76 4.06
CA ALA A 77 -17.93 20.75 4.36
C ALA A 77 -17.54 20.77 5.86
N SER A 78 -17.23 21.96 6.40
CA SER A 78 -16.90 22.14 7.82
C SER A 78 -18.04 21.69 8.76
N MET A 79 -19.29 22.04 8.43
CA MET A 79 -20.45 21.63 9.23
C MET A 79 -20.70 20.11 9.18
N LEU A 80 -20.61 19.51 7.99
CA LEU A 80 -20.73 18.06 7.85
C LEU A 80 -19.59 17.34 8.56
N TRP A 81 -18.38 17.88 8.54
CA TRP A 81 -17.24 17.33 9.27
C TRP A 81 -17.46 17.34 10.79
N MET A 82 -17.99 18.41 11.37
CA MET A 82 -18.36 18.38 12.80
C MET A 82 -19.41 17.29 13.09
N LYS A 83 -20.35 17.08 12.15
CA LYS A 83 -21.37 16.03 12.27
C LYS A 83 -20.80 14.62 12.16
N THR A 84 -19.71 14.41 11.41
CA THR A 84 -19.08 13.08 11.30
C THR A 84 -18.58 12.61 12.65
N HIS A 85 -17.94 13.50 13.44
CA HIS A 85 -17.45 13.18 14.78
C HIS A 85 -18.59 12.83 15.73
N GLU A 86 -19.71 13.57 15.67
CA GLU A 86 -20.90 13.26 16.47
C GLU A 86 -21.44 11.85 16.18
N TYR A 87 -21.55 11.47 14.90
CA TYR A 87 -21.96 10.12 14.53
C TYR A 87 -20.92 9.08 14.91
N TRP A 88 -19.63 9.36 14.74
CA TRP A 88 -18.58 8.43 15.09
C TRP A 88 -18.60 8.08 16.59
N HIS A 89 -18.79 9.09 17.46
CA HIS A 89 -18.84 8.90 18.92
C HIS A 89 -20.13 8.25 19.45
N LYS A 90 -21.21 8.20 18.66
CA LYS A 90 -22.46 7.55 19.07
C LYS A 90 -22.39 6.01 19.08
N GLY A 91 -21.35 5.42 18.49
CA GLY A 91 -21.08 3.99 18.55
C GLY A 91 -21.74 3.17 17.44
N HIS A 92 -21.80 1.85 17.65
CA HIS A 92 -22.11 0.86 16.62
C HIS A 92 -23.44 1.13 15.90
N GLY A 93 -23.42 0.98 14.57
CA GLY A 93 -24.55 1.27 13.68
C GLY A 93 -24.61 2.70 13.12
N THR A 94 -23.76 3.63 13.61
CA THR A 94 -23.66 5.00 13.06
C THR A 94 -22.34 5.30 12.32
N GLN A 95 -21.39 4.37 12.32
CA GLN A 95 -20.10 4.50 11.63
C GLN A 95 -20.24 4.57 10.10
N ALA A 96 -21.14 3.78 9.52
CA ALA A 96 -21.44 3.87 8.09
C ALA A 96 -21.96 5.27 7.71
N LYS A 97 -22.78 5.88 8.57
CA LYS A 97 -23.27 7.26 8.39
C LYS A 97 -22.13 8.28 8.53
N ALA A 98 -21.25 8.09 9.51
CA ALA A 98 -20.08 8.95 9.70
C ALA A 98 -19.15 8.89 8.48
N LEU A 99 -18.78 7.69 8.01
CA LEU A 99 -17.94 7.50 6.81
C LEU A 99 -18.56 8.14 5.58
N TRP A 100 -19.87 8.02 5.41
CA TRP A 100 -20.56 8.70 4.33
C TRP A 100 -20.39 10.19 4.36
N LEU A 101 -20.63 10.80 5.52
CA LEU A 101 -20.49 12.24 5.70
C LEU A 101 -19.05 12.65 5.45
N MET A 102 -18.06 11.86 5.87
CA MET A 102 -16.65 12.14 5.59
C MET A 102 -16.36 12.10 4.08
N ARG A 103 -16.95 11.14 3.35
CA ARG A 103 -16.87 11.05 1.88
C ARG A 103 -17.61 12.17 1.16
N LEU A 104 -18.64 12.76 1.77
CA LEU A 104 -19.27 13.96 1.23
C LEU A 104 -18.42 15.20 1.44
N VAL A 105 -17.74 15.29 2.59
CA VAL A 105 -16.80 16.37 2.89
C VAL A 105 -15.69 16.40 1.84
N THR A 106 -15.13 15.24 1.45
CA THR A 106 -14.11 15.17 0.39
C THR A 106 -14.62 15.56 -1.00
N LEU A 107 -15.94 15.53 -1.25
CA LEU A 107 -16.54 16.02 -2.49
C LEU A 107 -16.78 17.54 -2.47
N LEU A 108 -17.11 18.09 -1.30
CA LEU A 108 -17.38 19.52 -1.12
C LEU A 108 -16.10 20.35 -1.04
N ASP A 109 -15.07 19.80 -0.39
CA ASP A 109 -13.75 20.40 -0.25
C ASP A 109 -12.65 19.34 -0.49
N PRO A 110 -12.36 19.04 -1.77
CA PRO A 110 -11.39 18.00 -2.13
C PRO A 110 -9.95 18.34 -1.76
N HIS A 111 -9.62 19.62 -1.52
CA HIS A 111 -8.28 20.06 -1.18
C HIS A 111 -7.97 20.04 0.33
N TRP A 112 -9.00 19.82 1.14
CA TRP A 112 -8.83 19.57 2.56
C TRP A 112 -8.34 18.14 2.80
N LEU A 113 -7.14 18.00 3.37
CA LEU A 113 -6.44 16.70 3.48
C LEU A 113 -7.01 15.81 4.58
N GLU A 114 -7.37 16.38 5.74
CA GLU A 114 -7.82 15.61 6.91
C GLU A 114 -8.98 14.66 6.62
N PRO A 115 -10.05 15.04 5.89
CA PRO A 115 -11.13 14.13 5.53
C PRO A 115 -10.66 12.89 4.79
N TRP A 116 -9.71 13.01 3.84
CA TRP A 116 -9.15 11.85 3.14
C TRP A 116 -8.40 10.93 4.09
N ARG A 117 -7.50 11.51 4.91
CA ARG A 117 -6.65 10.78 5.87
C ARG A 117 -7.47 10.02 6.90
N ILE A 118 -8.41 10.71 7.54
CA ILE A 118 -9.21 10.15 8.63
C ILE A 118 -10.23 9.14 8.10
N THR A 119 -10.83 9.37 6.91
CA THR A 119 -11.71 8.36 6.29
C THR A 119 -10.94 7.08 6.00
N ALA A 120 -9.76 7.20 5.39
CA ALA A 120 -8.92 6.05 5.07
C ALA A 120 -8.47 5.31 6.33
N TRP A 121 -8.10 6.05 7.38
CA TRP A 121 -7.74 5.46 8.67
C TRP A 121 -8.91 4.69 9.29
N HIS A 122 -10.12 5.27 9.33
CA HIS A 122 -11.30 4.57 9.85
C HIS A 122 -11.64 3.29 9.07
N LEU A 123 -11.49 3.31 7.74
CA LEU A 123 -11.66 2.13 6.90
C LEU A 123 -10.59 1.07 7.21
N ALA A 124 -9.31 1.42 7.10
CA ALA A 124 -8.20 0.46 7.20
C ALA A 124 -7.88 -0.01 8.63
N TYR A 125 -8.25 0.77 9.66
CA TYR A 125 -7.91 0.48 11.06
C TYR A 125 -9.15 0.12 11.88
N ASN A 126 -10.16 1.00 11.95
CA ASN A 126 -11.26 0.81 12.88
C ASN A 126 -12.26 -0.23 12.40
N LEU A 127 -12.79 -0.07 11.17
CA LEU A 127 -13.73 -1.05 10.63
C LEU A 127 -13.08 -2.41 10.39
N TYR A 128 -11.78 -2.43 10.09
CA TYR A 128 -11.00 -3.66 10.06
C TYR A 128 -11.08 -4.41 11.41
N VAL A 129 -10.86 -3.72 12.53
CA VAL A 129 -10.85 -4.35 13.87
C VAL A 129 -12.26 -4.70 14.36
N GLU A 130 -13.28 -3.93 13.97
CA GLU A 130 -14.68 -4.16 14.38
C GLU A 130 -15.39 -5.24 13.56
N THR A 131 -14.71 -5.84 12.58
CA THR A 131 -15.25 -6.85 11.68
C THR A 131 -14.53 -8.18 11.89
N ASP A 132 -15.28 -9.26 12.06
CA ASP A 132 -14.72 -10.61 12.21
C ASP A 132 -14.53 -11.35 10.87
N ASP A 133 -15.20 -10.91 9.80
CA ASP A 133 -15.12 -11.51 8.46
C ASP A 133 -13.83 -11.07 7.71
N PRO A 134 -12.87 -11.98 7.43
CA PRO A 134 -11.66 -11.68 6.68
C PRO A 134 -11.89 -11.07 5.30
N ALA A 135 -12.95 -11.47 4.60
CA ALA A 135 -13.25 -10.98 3.26
C ALA A 135 -13.71 -9.52 3.29
N LEU A 136 -14.46 -9.14 4.34
CA LEU A 136 -14.93 -7.78 4.58
C LEU A 136 -13.80 -6.89 5.13
N GLN A 137 -12.94 -7.42 6.02
CA GLN A 137 -11.70 -6.75 6.42
C GLN A 137 -10.82 -6.39 5.21
N ALA A 138 -10.63 -7.34 4.28
CA ALA A 138 -9.90 -7.08 3.03
C ALA A 138 -10.58 -6.00 2.17
N LYS A 139 -11.92 -5.94 2.12
CA LYS A 139 -12.67 -4.88 1.43
C LYS A 139 -12.39 -3.52 2.04
N TYR A 140 -12.37 -3.40 3.37
CA TYR A 140 -12.09 -2.11 4.03
C TYR A 140 -10.65 -1.64 3.83
N LEU A 141 -9.66 -2.54 3.85
CA LEU A 141 -8.28 -2.19 3.48
C LEU A 141 -8.22 -1.60 2.07
N GLN A 142 -8.88 -2.24 1.11
CA GLN A 142 -8.98 -1.76 -0.27
C GLN A 142 -9.63 -0.38 -0.35
N MET A 143 -10.78 -0.18 0.30
CA MET A 143 -11.47 1.11 0.31
C MET A 143 -10.61 2.22 0.93
N GLY A 144 -9.84 1.92 1.98
CA GLY A 144 -8.92 2.89 2.59
C GLY A 144 -7.79 3.30 1.65
N VAL A 145 -7.16 2.33 0.99
CA VAL A 145 -6.11 2.56 -0.01
C VAL A 145 -6.64 3.37 -1.19
N GLU A 146 -7.82 3.03 -1.71
CA GLU A 146 -8.46 3.76 -2.81
C GLU A 146 -8.84 5.18 -2.41
N CYS A 147 -9.32 5.40 -1.18
CA CYS A 147 -9.62 6.72 -0.63
C CYS A 147 -8.37 7.63 -0.64
N LEU A 148 -7.21 7.11 -0.24
CA LEU A 148 -5.96 7.87 -0.26
C LEU A 148 -5.47 8.14 -1.68
N LYS A 149 -5.55 7.16 -2.59
CA LYS A 149 -5.20 7.34 -4.00
C LYS A 149 -6.07 8.41 -4.67
N GLU A 150 -7.36 8.45 -4.36
CA GLU A 150 -8.27 9.51 -4.83
C GLU A 150 -7.89 10.86 -4.23
N GLY A 151 -7.61 10.93 -2.92
CA GLY A 151 -7.14 12.17 -2.29
C GLY A 151 -5.85 12.72 -2.91
N ILE A 152 -4.89 11.84 -3.25
CA ILE A 152 -3.66 12.19 -3.98
C ILE A 152 -4.00 12.79 -5.35
N SER A 153 -4.99 12.25 -6.06
CA SER A 153 -5.37 12.78 -7.38
C SER A 153 -5.89 14.23 -7.34
N TRP A 154 -6.46 14.64 -6.18
CA TRP A 154 -6.88 16.02 -5.90
C TRP A 154 -5.76 16.88 -5.33
N ASN A 155 -4.78 16.28 -4.65
CA ASN A 155 -3.72 16.96 -3.91
C ASN A 155 -2.35 16.38 -4.26
N PRO A 156 -1.92 16.45 -5.54
CA PRO A 156 -0.72 15.78 -6.00
C PRO A 156 0.56 16.39 -5.43
N ASP A 157 0.52 17.61 -4.90
CA ASP A 157 1.68 18.36 -4.40
C ASP A 157 1.86 18.26 -2.87
N ARG A 158 1.06 17.43 -2.19
CA ARG A 158 1.04 17.30 -0.73
C ARG A 158 1.63 15.97 -0.29
N TYR A 159 2.80 16.01 0.36
CA TYR A 159 3.50 14.80 0.84
C TYR A 159 2.63 13.95 1.78
N ASP A 160 1.73 14.58 2.55
CA ASP A 160 0.94 13.96 3.60
C ASP A 160 0.16 12.74 3.10
N LEU A 161 -0.52 12.85 1.95
CA LEU A 161 -1.34 11.75 1.45
C LEU A 161 -0.51 10.60 0.87
N TYR A 162 0.66 10.89 0.28
CA TYR A 162 1.61 9.86 -0.14
C TYR A 162 2.19 9.12 1.07
N LEU A 163 2.54 9.87 2.13
CA LEU A 163 3.02 9.31 3.38
C LEU A 163 1.97 8.40 4.03
N GLU A 164 0.72 8.86 4.13
CA GLU A 164 -0.38 8.09 4.73
C GLU A 164 -0.71 6.83 3.94
N LEU A 165 -0.64 6.90 2.60
CA LEU A 165 -0.79 5.73 1.74
C LEU A 165 0.36 4.74 1.95
N GLY A 166 1.61 5.23 1.94
CA GLY A 166 2.78 4.39 2.24
C GLY A 166 2.70 3.76 3.63
N TRP A 167 2.26 4.52 4.64
CA TRP A 167 2.11 4.03 6.01
C TRP A 167 1.00 2.99 6.12
N THR A 168 -0.16 3.23 5.51
CA THR A 168 -1.26 2.25 5.49
C THR A 168 -0.82 0.95 4.80
N LEU A 169 -0.06 1.06 3.71
CA LEU A 169 0.51 -0.11 3.02
C LEU A 169 1.53 -0.84 3.91
N PHE A 170 2.41 -0.11 4.58
CA PHE A 170 3.44 -0.66 5.45
C PHE A 170 2.88 -1.29 6.74
N ASP A 171 1.91 -0.63 7.37
CA ASP A 171 1.46 -0.93 8.73
C ASP A 171 0.13 -1.68 8.80
N LYS A 172 -0.75 -1.61 7.80
CA LYS A 172 -2.01 -2.38 7.81
C LYS A 172 -2.10 -3.44 6.75
N VAL A 173 -1.76 -3.06 5.52
CA VAL A 173 -1.74 -4.02 4.41
C VAL A 173 -0.54 -4.95 4.51
N LYS A 174 0.56 -4.47 5.10
CA LYS A 174 1.84 -5.19 5.21
C LYS A 174 2.44 -5.49 3.83
N ASP A 175 2.18 -4.58 2.89
CA ASP A 175 2.78 -4.58 1.56
C ASP A 175 4.10 -3.79 1.59
N TYR A 176 5.14 -4.48 2.02
CA TYR A 176 6.48 -3.91 2.14
C TYR A 176 7.15 -3.65 0.78
N GLU A 177 6.60 -4.18 -0.31
CA GLU A 177 7.11 -3.96 -1.68
C GLU A 177 6.60 -2.66 -2.29
N GLU A 178 5.32 -2.37 -2.05
CA GLU A 178 4.68 -1.17 -2.56
C GLU A 178 4.90 0.04 -1.64
N ALA A 179 4.92 -0.14 -0.32
CA ALA A 179 5.04 0.95 0.65
C ALA A 179 6.28 1.87 0.42
N PRO A 180 7.52 1.37 0.19
CA PRO A 180 8.67 2.22 -0.07
C PRO A 180 8.50 3.12 -1.29
N LYS A 181 7.71 2.69 -2.31
CA LYS A 181 7.44 3.52 -3.50
C LYS A 181 6.67 4.77 -3.10
N TRP A 182 5.64 4.61 -2.27
CA TRP A 182 4.83 5.73 -1.78
C TRP A 182 5.58 6.63 -0.78
N PHE A 183 6.44 6.08 0.07
CA PHE A 183 7.36 6.89 0.87
C PHE A 183 8.31 7.72 -0.01
N ARG A 184 8.93 7.11 -1.03
CA ARG A 184 9.75 7.84 -2.00
C ARG A 184 8.95 8.88 -2.80
N ALA A 185 7.67 8.63 -3.07
CA ALA A 185 6.79 9.62 -3.69
C ALA A 185 6.56 10.83 -2.76
N ALA A 186 6.33 10.59 -1.47
CA ALA A 186 6.23 11.65 -0.47
C ALA A 186 7.50 12.52 -0.40
N MET A 187 8.67 11.90 -0.54
CA MET A 187 9.97 12.60 -0.54
C MET A 187 10.15 13.61 -1.69
N ARG A 188 9.33 13.55 -2.74
CA ARG A 188 9.38 14.51 -3.86
C ARG A 188 8.88 15.92 -3.49
N TYR A 189 8.17 16.04 -2.37
CA TYR A 189 7.57 17.28 -1.88
C TYR A 189 8.20 17.68 -0.54
N PRO A 190 8.11 18.95 -0.08
CA PRO A 190 8.63 19.34 1.23
C PRO A 190 8.03 18.50 2.36
N HIS A 191 8.89 17.82 3.13
CA HIS A 191 8.48 16.88 4.17
C HIS A 191 9.47 16.90 5.37
N PRO A 192 9.03 16.44 6.56
CA PRO A 192 9.90 16.29 7.73
C PRO A 192 10.91 15.15 7.57
N GLU A 193 12.11 15.29 8.15
CA GLU A 193 13.23 14.34 8.00
C GLU A 193 12.90 12.87 8.34
N TYR A 194 11.93 12.61 9.24
CA TYR A 194 11.58 11.24 9.58
C TYR A 194 11.00 10.44 8.39
N VAL A 195 10.45 11.11 7.37
CA VAL A 195 9.90 10.45 6.19
C VAL A 195 11.00 9.75 5.40
N ASP A 196 12.21 10.32 5.36
CA ASP A 196 13.36 9.73 4.68
C ASP A 196 13.72 8.36 5.30
N ARG A 197 13.67 8.28 6.64
CA ARG A 197 13.98 7.05 7.41
C ARG A 197 12.97 5.93 7.16
N LEU A 198 11.70 6.25 6.86
CA LEU A 198 10.68 5.24 6.59
C LEU A 198 11.02 4.38 5.36
N VAL A 199 11.74 4.94 4.38
CA VAL A 199 12.22 4.17 3.23
C VAL A 199 13.23 3.12 3.67
N GLY A 200 14.19 3.49 4.52
CA GLY A 200 15.18 2.56 5.10
C GLY A 200 14.51 1.46 5.92
N HIS A 201 13.62 1.82 6.83
CA HIS A 201 12.87 0.85 7.64
C HIS A 201 12.03 -0.12 6.81
N ALA A 202 11.48 0.33 5.68
CA ALA A 202 10.72 -0.55 4.80
C ALA A 202 11.61 -1.60 4.09
N TYR A 203 12.82 -1.21 3.67
CA TYR A 203 13.84 -2.10 3.11
C TYR A 203 14.66 -2.87 4.16
N GLU A 204 14.51 -2.58 5.45
CA GLU A 204 14.93 -3.52 6.49
C GLU A 204 13.86 -4.59 6.68
N ARG A 205 12.59 -4.18 6.77
CA ARG A 205 11.50 -5.11 7.06
C ARG A 205 11.40 -6.19 5.99
N MET A 206 11.37 -5.79 4.72
CA MET A 206 11.74 -6.66 3.62
C MET A 206 13.25 -6.70 3.58
N PRO A 207 13.95 -7.83 3.72
CA PRO A 207 15.40 -7.85 3.86
C PRO A 207 16.09 -7.47 2.54
N ASP A 208 16.09 -6.18 2.17
CA ASP A 208 16.77 -5.62 1.00
C ASP A 208 17.89 -4.73 1.50
N ILE A 209 18.98 -5.38 1.88
CA ILE A 209 20.12 -4.77 2.54
C ILE A 209 20.71 -3.61 1.71
N PRO A 210 20.92 -3.74 0.38
CA PRO A 210 21.47 -2.64 -0.42
C PRO A 210 20.56 -1.41 -0.44
N ARG A 211 19.25 -1.57 -0.70
CA ARG A 211 18.34 -0.42 -0.76
C ARG A 211 18.09 0.22 0.61
N ALA A 212 18.17 -0.55 1.69
CA ALA A 212 18.13 -0.01 3.05
C ALA A 212 19.34 0.89 3.32
N LEU A 213 20.55 0.41 3.00
CA LEU A 213 21.78 1.19 3.16
C LEU A 213 21.77 2.46 2.30
N ASP A 214 21.33 2.39 1.05
CA ASP A 214 21.17 3.57 0.18
C ASP A 214 20.24 4.63 0.80
N ALA A 215 19.14 4.19 1.41
CA ALA A 215 18.18 5.09 2.05
C ALA A 215 18.78 5.76 3.31
N TYR A 216 19.54 5.03 4.12
CA TYR A 216 20.22 5.61 5.28
C TYR A 216 21.39 6.52 4.90
N ASP A 217 22.12 6.17 3.84
CA ASP A 217 23.15 7.03 3.27
C ASP A 217 22.55 8.36 2.80
N TYR A 218 21.34 8.34 2.21
CA TYR A 218 20.60 9.56 1.89
C TYR A 218 20.25 10.37 3.16
N CYS A 219 19.74 9.72 4.22
CA CYS A 219 19.43 10.38 5.48
C CYS A 219 20.68 11.06 6.09
N MET A 220 21.82 10.36 6.11
CA MET A 220 23.08 10.89 6.64
C MET A 220 23.68 11.99 5.76
N LYS A 221 23.49 11.97 4.44
CA LYS A 221 23.88 13.08 3.55
C LYS A 221 23.08 14.35 3.84
N ARG A 222 21.79 14.20 4.16
CA ARG A 222 20.91 15.33 4.53
C ARG A 222 21.19 15.84 5.93
N ASN A 223 21.31 14.93 6.90
CA ASN A 223 21.59 15.22 8.31
C ASN A 223 22.62 14.20 8.85
N PRO A 224 23.92 14.56 8.87
CA PRO A 224 24.97 13.67 9.38
C PRO A 224 24.84 13.28 10.86
N LEU A 225 23.98 13.98 11.63
CA LEU A 225 23.72 13.70 13.04
C LEU A 225 22.46 12.86 13.25
N ASP A 226 21.83 12.33 12.20
CA ASP A 226 20.72 11.38 12.33
C ASP A 226 21.22 10.07 12.95
N GLN A 227 21.13 9.99 14.28
CA GLN A 227 21.57 8.84 15.06
C GLN A 227 20.82 7.56 14.69
N THR A 228 19.58 7.67 14.21
CA THR A 228 18.82 6.49 13.76
C THR A 228 19.43 5.94 12.48
N ALA A 229 19.71 6.79 11.49
CA ALA A 229 20.32 6.37 10.24
C ALA A 229 21.75 5.85 10.44
N VAL A 230 22.55 6.50 11.29
CA VAL A 230 23.90 6.05 11.65
C VAL A 230 23.85 4.68 12.33
N GLY A 231 23.01 4.52 13.35
CA GLY A 231 22.88 3.27 14.10
C GLY A 231 22.39 2.11 13.23
N ALA A 232 21.39 2.35 12.38
CA ALA A 232 20.88 1.37 11.42
C ALA A 232 21.98 0.94 10.43
N THR A 233 22.70 1.90 9.86
CA THR A 233 23.80 1.64 8.91
C THR A 233 24.88 0.76 9.54
N LEU A 234 25.34 1.09 10.75
CA LEU A 234 26.33 0.29 11.48
C LEU A 234 25.82 -1.13 11.74
N THR A 235 24.60 -1.23 12.26
CA THR A 235 23.96 -2.53 12.56
C THR A 235 23.88 -3.40 11.32
N ILE A 236 23.45 -2.84 10.18
CA ILE A 236 23.32 -3.58 8.93
C ILE A 236 24.68 -4.04 8.40
N ARG A 237 25.65 -3.12 8.35
CA ARG A 237 27.00 -3.41 7.82
C ARG A 237 27.74 -4.45 8.64
N GLU A 238 27.59 -4.42 9.97
CA GLU A 238 28.30 -5.35 10.85
C GLU A 238 27.63 -6.73 10.91
N ARG A 239 26.29 -6.79 10.90
CA ARG A 239 25.56 -8.02 11.25
C ARG A 239 25.01 -8.79 10.06
N TYR A 240 24.64 -8.10 8.98
CA TYR A 240 23.86 -8.69 7.88
C TYR A 240 24.59 -8.62 6.54
N LEU A 241 25.30 -7.52 6.27
CA LEU A 241 25.98 -7.31 5.00
C LEU A 241 26.99 -8.41 4.65
N PRO A 242 27.82 -8.95 5.57
CA PRO A 242 28.77 -10.01 5.21
C PRO A 242 28.08 -11.27 4.65
N ALA A 243 26.99 -11.71 5.28
CA ALA A 243 26.19 -12.84 4.80
C ALA A 243 25.49 -12.52 3.48
N TRP A 244 25.01 -11.28 3.31
CA TRP A 244 24.38 -10.81 2.09
C TRP A 244 25.34 -10.84 0.90
N ASP A 245 26.55 -10.30 1.06
CA ASP A 245 27.58 -10.25 0.02
C ASP A 245 27.99 -11.66 -0.44
N LEU A 246 28.08 -12.63 0.48
CA LEU A 246 28.35 -14.03 0.16
C LEU A 246 27.21 -14.66 -0.66
N ALA A 247 25.95 -14.35 -0.31
CA ALA A 247 24.79 -14.83 -1.05
C ALA A 247 24.73 -14.25 -2.47
N GLU A 248 25.04 -12.96 -2.65
CA GLU A 248 25.12 -12.32 -3.97
C GLU A 248 26.20 -12.96 -4.88
N GLN A 249 27.27 -13.49 -4.28
CA GLN A 249 28.31 -14.24 -4.99
C GLN A 249 27.90 -15.69 -5.33
N GLY A 250 26.73 -16.14 -4.85
CA GLY A 250 26.24 -17.51 -5.01
C GLY A 250 26.82 -18.50 -3.99
N SER A 251 27.61 -18.03 -3.03
CA SER A 251 28.18 -18.85 -1.94
C SER A 251 27.17 -19.04 -0.81
N TYR A 252 26.05 -19.70 -1.11
CA TYR A 252 24.90 -19.78 -0.20
C TYR A 252 25.20 -20.51 1.12
N ASP A 253 26.02 -21.54 1.11
CA ASP A 253 26.36 -22.28 2.35
C ASP A 253 27.18 -21.40 3.30
N GLU A 254 28.20 -20.70 2.79
CA GLU A 254 29.00 -19.74 3.55
C GLU A 254 28.14 -18.56 4.06
N ALA A 255 27.22 -18.08 3.22
CA ALA A 255 26.27 -17.04 3.59
C ALA A 255 25.35 -17.46 4.75
N LEU A 256 24.84 -18.70 4.69
CA LEU A 256 24.01 -19.27 5.76
C LEU A 256 24.83 -19.47 7.04
N ASP A 257 26.08 -19.89 6.95
CA ASP A 257 26.98 -20.03 8.10
C ASP A 257 27.26 -18.67 8.75
N ALA A 258 27.55 -17.64 7.96
CA ALA A 258 27.80 -16.29 8.45
C ALA A 258 26.58 -15.70 9.18
N ILE A 259 25.37 -15.82 8.63
CA ILE A 259 24.16 -15.33 9.32
C ILE A 259 23.81 -16.19 10.54
N ASN A 260 24.09 -17.50 10.50
CA ASN A 260 23.88 -18.39 11.64
C ASN A 260 24.78 -18.01 12.82
N GLU A 261 26.04 -17.62 12.58
CA GLU A 261 26.95 -17.15 13.64
C GLU A 261 26.35 -15.97 14.41
N TYR A 262 25.80 -14.99 13.69
CA TYR A 262 25.08 -13.87 14.31
C TYR A 262 23.83 -14.33 15.08
N LEU A 263 23.03 -15.22 14.49
CA LEU A 263 21.80 -15.73 15.09
C LEU A 263 22.05 -16.65 16.30
N LEU A 264 23.24 -17.23 16.46
CA LEU A 264 23.60 -17.94 17.71
C LEU A 264 23.58 -17.00 18.91
N ALA A 265 24.05 -15.76 18.73
CA ALA A 265 24.03 -14.74 19.78
C ALA A 265 22.66 -14.06 19.91
N GLN A 266 21.95 -13.84 18.80
CA GLN A 266 20.65 -13.18 18.77
C GLN A 266 19.58 -14.02 18.03
N PRO A 267 19.13 -15.15 18.60
CA PRO A 267 18.28 -16.12 17.90
C PRO A 267 16.89 -15.60 17.53
N THR A 268 16.46 -14.49 18.14
CA THR A 268 15.16 -13.85 17.91
C THR A 268 15.26 -12.57 17.10
N SER A 269 16.42 -12.27 16.49
CA SER A 269 16.58 -11.10 15.63
C SER A 269 15.70 -11.23 14.38
N SER A 270 14.61 -10.45 14.31
CA SER A 270 13.66 -10.46 13.17
C SER A 270 14.40 -10.27 11.83
N LEU A 271 15.20 -9.21 11.68
CA LEU A 271 15.98 -8.98 10.46
C LEU A 271 16.99 -10.09 10.17
N GLY A 272 17.65 -10.64 11.20
CA GLY A 272 18.59 -11.75 11.00
C GLY A 272 17.90 -13.00 10.45
N LEU A 273 16.72 -13.34 10.99
CA LEU A 273 15.90 -14.44 10.49
C LEU A 273 15.38 -14.16 9.07
N HIS A 274 15.02 -12.92 8.76
CA HIS A 274 14.59 -12.52 7.42
C HIS A 274 15.70 -12.69 6.39
N VAL A 275 16.92 -12.23 6.71
CA VAL A 275 18.11 -12.40 5.86
C VAL A 275 18.41 -13.87 5.65
N LYS A 276 18.44 -14.68 6.72
CA LYS A 276 18.63 -16.14 6.61
C LYS A 276 17.59 -16.80 5.71
N ALA A 277 16.32 -16.46 5.91
CA ALA A 277 15.23 -17.04 5.13
C ALA A 277 15.31 -16.62 3.66
N HIS A 278 15.67 -15.36 3.37
CA HIS A 278 15.89 -14.87 2.02
C HIS A 278 17.03 -15.60 1.32
N ILE A 279 18.17 -15.77 1.98
CA ILE A 279 19.32 -16.53 1.45
C ILE A 279 18.90 -17.97 1.14
N ALA A 280 18.15 -18.61 2.04
CA ALA A 280 17.65 -19.97 1.82
C ALA A 280 16.69 -20.07 0.62
N GLU A 281 15.85 -19.04 0.37
CA GLU A 281 15.02 -18.98 -0.84
C GLU A 281 15.86 -18.89 -2.11
N GLN A 282 16.88 -18.02 -2.13
CA GLN A 282 17.78 -17.86 -3.27
C GLN A 282 18.58 -19.13 -3.56
N ALA A 283 18.99 -19.84 -2.50
CA ALA A 283 19.66 -21.14 -2.58
C ALA A 283 18.74 -22.28 -3.06
N GLY A 284 17.44 -22.04 -3.23
CA GLY A 284 16.45 -23.07 -3.56
C GLY A 284 16.11 -24.01 -2.40
N GLN A 285 16.59 -23.73 -1.18
CA GLN A 285 16.33 -24.51 0.03
C GLN A 285 14.97 -24.15 0.63
N LEU A 286 13.90 -24.41 -0.12
CA LEU A 286 12.54 -23.94 0.20
C LEU A 286 12.03 -24.39 1.57
N ARG A 287 12.44 -25.58 2.03
CA ARG A 287 12.04 -26.07 3.36
C ARG A 287 12.70 -25.27 4.48
N LEU A 288 13.99 -25.01 4.37
CA LEU A 288 14.72 -24.18 5.34
C LEU A 288 14.16 -22.75 5.38
N ALA A 289 13.87 -22.18 4.20
CA ALA A 289 13.23 -20.88 4.11
C ALA A 289 11.86 -20.87 4.80
N TYR A 290 11.02 -21.88 4.55
CA TYR A 290 9.71 -22.01 5.21
C TYR A 290 9.84 -22.10 6.72
N ASP A 291 10.72 -22.97 7.23
CA ASP A 291 10.89 -23.18 8.66
C ASP A 291 11.42 -21.89 9.34
N THR A 292 12.33 -21.16 8.67
CA THR A 292 12.89 -19.90 9.17
C THR A 292 11.87 -18.76 9.16
N TRP A 293 11.10 -18.59 8.08
CA TRP A 293 10.02 -17.60 8.01
C TRP A 293 8.90 -17.91 9.01
N SER A 294 8.55 -19.18 9.17
CA SER A 294 7.56 -19.61 10.18
C SER A 294 8.04 -19.29 11.59
N LEU A 295 9.33 -19.54 11.89
CA LEU A 295 9.92 -19.17 13.17
C LEU A 295 9.83 -17.66 13.41
N ALA A 296 10.25 -16.84 12.46
CA ALA A 296 10.16 -15.37 12.57
C ALA A 296 8.71 -14.90 12.81
N GLY A 297 7.75 -15.42 12.03
CA GLY A 297 6.33 -15.08 12.16
C GLY A 297 5.69 -15.52 13.46
N ASN A 298 6.18 -16.61 14.06
CA ASN A 298 5.71 -17.12 15.36
C ASN A 298 6.33 -16.37 16.55
N LEU A 299 7.56 -15.86 16.40
CA LEU A 299 8.23 -15.08 17.46
C LEU A 299 7.60 -13.70 17.66
N SER A 300 6.97 -13.14 16.62
CA SER A 300 6.32 -11.84 16.69
C SER A 300 5.02 -11.83 15.91
N ALA A 301 3.90 -11.60 16.62
CA ALA A 301 2.59 -11.39 16.01
C ALA A 301 2.55 -10.15 15.08
N LEU A 302 3.56 -9.28 15.14
CA LEU A 302 3.69 -8.10 14.29
C LEU A 302 4.54 -8.34 13.04
N ASP A 303 5.12 -9.54 12.87
CA ASP A 303 5.97 -9.89 11.74
C ASP A 303 5.17 -10.52 10.59
N PHE A 304 4.29 -9.72 10.02
CA PHE A 304 3.39 -10.15 8.97
C PHE A 304 4.11 -10.49 7.65
N LEU A 305 5.32 -9.96 7.42
CA LEU A 305 6.10 -10.38 6.26
C LEU A 305 6.44 -11.86 6.39
N ALA A 306 6.96 -12.23 7.56
CA ALA A 306 7.36 -13.60 7.83
C ALA A 306 6.18 -14.56 7.76
N GLN A 307 5.04 -14.20 8.34
CA GLN A 307 3.80 -14.97 8.24
C GLN A 307 3.35 -15.15 6.78
N ARG A 308 3.36 -14.07 5.97
CA ARG A 308 3.00 -14.13 4.54
C ARG A 308 3.94 -15.04 3.75
N LYS A 309 5.25 -14.86 3.92
CA LYS A 309 6.29 -15.66 3.23
C LYS A 309 6.22 -17.12 3.63
N ALA A 310 5.93 -17.42 4.90
CA ALA A 310 5.68 -18.79 5.36
C ALA A 310 4.46 -19.39 4.66
N VAL A 311 3.35 -18.64 4.52
CA VAL A 311 2.15 -19.11 3.80
C VAL A 311 2.43 -19.38 2.32
N GLU A 312 3.11 -18.46 1.63
CA GLU A 312 3.48 -18.62 0.22
C GLU A 312 4.36 -19.87 0.01
N LEU A 313 5.35 -20.09 0.88
CA LEU A 313 6.23 -21.25 0.81
C LEU A 313 5.50 -22.55 1.19
N ALA A 314 4.61 -22.51 2.17
CA ALA A 314 3.77 -23.65 2.53
C ALA A 314 2.92 -24.11 1.34
N GLN A 315 2.27 -23.18 0.62
CA GLN A 315 1.52 -23.50 -0.60
C GLN A 315 2.39 -24.18 -1.65
N ARG A 316 3.61 -23.67 -1.89
CA ARG A 316 4.59 -24.29 -2.81
C ARG A 316 5.05 -25.68 -2.37
N LEU A 317 5.09 -25.92 -1.07
CA LEU A 317 5.48 -27.19 -0.45
C LEU A 317 4.30 -28.16 -0.23
N GLY A 318 3.07 -27.76 -0.56
CA GLY A 318 1.86 -28.55 -0.31
C GLY A 318 1.48 -28.68 1.18
N ILE A 319 1.93 -27.75 2.02
CA ILE A 319 1.61 -27.68 3.45
C ILE A 319 0.29 -26.90 3.61
N PRO A 320 -0.70 -27.40 4.38
CA PRO A 320 -1.96 -26.69 4.63
C PRO A 320 -1.73 -25.35 5.35
N VAL A 321 -2.48 -24.32 4.96
CA VAL A 321 -2.38 -22.95 5.49
C VAL A 321 -3.75 -22.34 5.72
N GLU A 322 -3.84 -21.48 6.73
CA GLU A 322 -5.04 -20.68 7.04
C GLU A 322 -5.01 -19.36 6.24
N GLU A 323 -6.15 -18.97 5.64
CA GLU A 323 -6.24 -17.74 4.85
C GLU A 323 -6.37 -16.50 5.74
N THR A 324 -5.41 -15.58 5.64
CA THR A 324 -5.46 -14.29 6.36
C THR A 324 -6.11 -13.19 5.52
N PRO A 325 -6.71 -12.15 6.13
CA PRO A 325 -7.31 -11.01 5.42
C PRO A 325 -6.34 -10.31 4.46
N GLN A 326 -5.08 -10.13 4.89
CA GLN A 326 -4.02 -9.54 4.08
C GLN A 326 -3.71 -10.42 2.87
N HIS A 327 -3.67 -11.74 3.04
CA HIS A 327 -3.47 -12.67 1.93
C HIS A 327 -4.61 -12.56 0.90
N ILE A 328 -5.86 -12.47 1.35
CA ILE A 328 -7.03 -12.26 0.47
C ILE A 328 -6.91 -10.93 -0.28
N TYR A 329 -6.56 -9.83 0.40
CA TYR A 329 -6.34 -8.53 -0.23
C TYR A 329 -5.24 -8.61 -1.31
N MET A 330 -4.11 -9.23 -1.01
CA MET A 330 -2.99 -9.37 -1.95
C MET A 330 -3.34 -10.27 -3.14
N GLN A 331 -4.17 -11.30 -2.95
CA GLN A 331 -4.67 -12.10 -4.08
C GLN A 331 -5.59 -11.31 -4.99
N ARG A 332 -6.48 -10.45 -4.44
CA ARG A 332 -7.39 -9.61 -5.24
C ARG A 332 -6.60 -8.60 -6.08
N THR A 333 -5.71 -7.84 -5.44
CA THR A 333 -4.86 -6.86 -6.11
C THR A 333 -3.85 -7.51 -7.05
N GLY A 334 -3.27 -8.65 -6.69
CA GLY A 334 -2.37 -9.43 -7.54
C GLY A 334 -3.06 -10.03 -8.77
N LYS A 335 -4.33 -10.45 -8.66
CA LYS A 335 -5.15 -10.85 -9.81
C LYS A 335 -5.49 -9.67 -10.71
N GLU A 336 -5.77 -8.49 -10.15
CA GLU A 336 -5.95 -7.25 -10.92
C GLU A 336 -4.66 -6.83 -11.65
N MET A 337 -3.49 -7.04 -11.04
CA MET A 337 -2.19 -6.83 -11.69
C MET A 337 -1.87 -7.88 -12.77
N LYS A 338 -2.18 -9.17 -12.54
CA LYS A 338 -1.98 -10.25 -13.54
C LYS A 338 -2.99 -10.22 -14.69
N ALA A 339 -4.23 -9.77 -14.45
CA ALA A 339 -5.21 -9.53 -15.50
C ALA A 339 -4.83 -8.32 -16.39
N GLY A 340 -3.98 -7.42 -15.87
CA GLY A 340 -3.44 -6.25 -16.58
C GLY A 340 -2.02 -6.42 -17.14
N SER A 341 -1.24 -7.42 -16.70
CA SER A 341 0.11 -7.70 -17.21
C SER A 341 0.03 -8.68 -18.37
N PRO A 342 0.57 -8.37 -19.57
CA PRO A 342 0.78 -9.40 -20.56
C PRO A 342 1.76 -10.42 -19.98
N ASP A 343 1.35 -11.67 -20.09
CA ASP A 343 2.10 -12.86 -19.69
C ASP A 343 3.53 -12.78 -20.25
N ARG A 344 4.53 -12.59 -19.38
CA ARG A 344 5.94 -12.44 -19.79
C ARG A 344 6.54 -13.74 -20.37
N ASP A 345 5.81 -14.85 -20.31
CA ASP A 345 6.23 -16.16 -20.87
C ASP A 345 5.78 -16.42 -22.32
N ARG A 346 5.25 -15.41 -23.04
CA ARG A 346 4.90 -15.52 -24.47
C ARG A 346 5.72 -14.65 -25.44
N LEU A 347 6.92 -14.23 -25.04
CA LEU A 347 7.87 -13.54 -25.95
C LEU A 347 9.15 -14.35 -26.23
N SER A 348 9.11 -15.67 -26.03
CA SER A 348 10.18 -16.59 -26.42
C SER A 348 9.68 -17.71 -27.34
N ARG A 349 9.13 -17.36 -28.50
CA ARG A 349 9.15 -18.21 -29.71
C ARG A 349 9.25 -17.36 -30.96
#